data_AF-G4Z5Q2-F1
#
_entry.id   AF-G4Z5Q2-F1
#
_cell.length_a   1.000
_cell.length_b   1.000
_cell.length_c   1.000
_cell.angle_alpha   90.00
_cell.angle_beta   90.00
_cell.angle_gamma   90.00
#
_symmetry.space_group_name_H-M   'P 1'
#
loop_
_entity.id
_entity.type
_entity.pdbx_description
1 polymer ?
#
loop_
_entity_poly.entity_id
_entity_poly.type
_entity_poly.pdbx_seq_one_letter_code
_entity_poly.pdbx_strand_id
1 'polypeptide(L)'
;VNAFITHREYAKSVREKPLSHADFLIQLHEELLALGDDDFLETVPTPVSTAYSLASSKHQLMVSTDKTAKGKFKFRVCKVCSVLRGAGSPGSNRPPGTTRHYCKQCSTDRGRLFLCSTARHVSDGNFVSCFNIWHSKWKNRDQLP
;
A
#
# COMPACT_ATOMS: atom_id res chain seq x y z
N VAL A 1 -5.74 -20.96 4.54
CA VAL A 1 -6.84 -21.49 3.68
C VAL A 1 -6.50 -21.37 2.20
N ASN A 2 -6.19 -20.18 1.67
CA ASN A 2 -5.88 -20.01 0.23
C ASN A 2 -4.66 -20.84 -0.26
N ALA A 3 -3.60 -20.97 0.56
CA ALA A 3 -2.42 -21.76 0.21
C ALA A 3 -2.72 -23.26 0.07
N PHE A 4 -3.46 -23.86 1.01
CA PHE A 4 -3.85 -25.27 0.95
C PHE A 4 -4.77 -25.59 -0.24
N ILE A 5 -5.67 -24.66 -0.59
CA ILE A 5 -6.50 -24.78 -1.79
C ILE A 5 -5.61 -24.87 -3.04
N THR A 6 -4.64 -23.96 -3.15
CA THR A 6 -3.69 -23.93 -4.27
C THR A 6 -2.85 -25.20 -4.35
N HIS A 7 -2.31 -25.67 -3.22
CA HIS A 7 -1.59 -26.94 -3.13
C HIS A 7 -2.42 -28.13 -3.61
N ARG A 8 -3.70 -28.19 -3.22
CA ARG A 8 -4.60 -29.27 -3.61
C ARG A 8 -4.93 -29.24 -5.11
N GLU A 9 -5.11 -28.05 -5.69
CA GLU A 9 -5.30 -27.92 -7.14
C GLU A 9 -4.05 -28.28 -7.93
N TYR A 10 -2.86 -27.90 -7.43
CA TYR A 10 -1.59 -28.31 -8.04
C TYR A 10 -1.40 -29.83 -8.00
N ALA A 11 -1.61 -30.48 -6.85
CA ALA A 11 -1.50 -31.94 -6.73
C ALA A 11 -2.44 -32.67 -7.70
N LYS A 12 -3.66 -32.17 -7.90
CA LYS A 12 -4.59 -32.71 -8.92
C LYS A 12 -4.04 -32.58 -10.34
N SER A 13 -3.40 -31.45 -10.66
CA SER A 13 -2.82 -31.21 -12.00
C SER A 13 -1.65 -32.15 -12.31
N VAL A 14 -0.87 -32.51 -11.29
CA VAL A 14 0.26 -33.45 -11.38
C VAL A 14 -0.17 -34.91 -11.19
N ARG A 15 -1.48 -35.15 -10.93
CA ARG A 15 -2.09 -36.46 -10.60
C ARG A 15 -1.48 -37.13 -9.36
N GLU A 16 -0.97 -36.34 -8.43
CA GLU A 16 -0.51 -36.82 -7.14
C GLU A 16 -1.62 -36.73 -6.09
N LYS A 17 -1.51 -37.57 -5.06
CA LYS A 17 -2.44 -37.51 -3.94
C LYS A 17 -2.09 -36.28 -3.08
N PRO A 18 -3.02 -35.33 -2.88
CA PRO A 18 -2.76 -34.18 -2.03
C PRO A 18 -2.58 -34.64 -0.58
N LEU A 19 -1.63 -34.00 0.11
CA LEU A 19 -1.43 -34.11 1.55
C LEU A 19 -2.71 -33.81 2.32
N SER A 20 -2.84 -34.40 3.51
CA SER A 20 -3.89 -33.99 4.44
C SER A 20 -3.65 -32.55 4.90
N HIS A 21 -4.70 -31.90 5.41
CA HIS A 21 -4.57 -30.52 5.88
C HIS A 21 -3.58 -30.40 7.05
N ALA A 22 -3.52 -31.40 7.94
CA ALA A 22 -2.60 -31.42 9.06
C ALA A 22 -1.15 -31.59 8.58
N ASP A 23 -0.90 -32.56 7.69
CA ASP A 23 0.44 -32.83 7.17
C ASP A 23 0.97 -31.63 6.37
N PHE A 24 0.10 -30.99 5.58
CA PHE A 24 0.45 -29.76 4.86
C PHE A 24 0.86 -28.64 5.81
N LEU A 25 0.18 -28.47 6.95
CA LEU A 25 0.54 -27.43 7.93
C LEU A 25 1.84 -27.75 8.67
N ILE A 26 2.11 -29.02 8.95
CA ILE A 26 3.37 -29.45 9.57
C ILE A 26 4.53 -29.19 8.60
N GLN A 27 4.40 -29.63 7.35
CA GLN A 27 5.42 -29.41 6.33
C GLN A 27 5.65 -27.90 6.09
N LEU A 28 4.57 -27.12 5.95
CA LEU A 28 4.69 -25.67 5.79
C LEU A 28 5.38 -25.02 6.99
N HIS A 29 5.11 -25.51 8.20
CA HIS A 29 5.75 -24.99 9.40
C HIS A 29 7.26 -25.27 9.40
N GLU A 30 7.67 -26.49 9.04
CA GLU A 30 9.09 -26.87 8.91
C GLU A 30 9.79 -26.05 7.84
N GLU A 31 9.17 -25.88 6.66
CA GLU A 31 9.69 -25.06 5.57
C GLU A 31 9.88 -23.60 6.02
N LEU A 32 8.92 -23.01 6.73
CA LEU A 32 9.03 -21.65 7.25
C LEU A 32 10.11 -21.49 8.32
N LEU A 33 10.37 -22.54 9.12
CA LEU A 33 11.45 -22.55 10.11
C LEU A 33 12.83 -22.75 9.47
N ALA A 34 12.88 -23.43 8.32
CA ALA A 34 14.11 -23.68 7.59
C ALA A 34 14.59 -22.47 6.78
N LEU A 35 13.76 -21.43 6.62
CA LEU A 35 14.14 -20.20 5.95
C LEU A 35 15.23 -19.46 6.75
N GLY A 36 16.40 -19.31 6.14
CA GLY A 36 17.50 -18.51 6.66
C GLY A 36 17.51 -17.09 6.06
N ASP A 37 18.37 -16.21 6.59
CA ASP A 37 18.52 -14.84 6.08
C ASP A 37 18.85 -14.80 4.57
N ASP A 38 19.56 -15.83 4.06
CA ASP A 38 19.90 -15.98 2.64
C ASP A 38 18.70 -16.29 1.74
N ASP A 39 17.65 -16.94 2.25
CA ASP A 39 16.41 -17.18 1.48
C ASP A 39 15.59 -15.89 1.28
N PHE A 40 15.87 -14.86 2.09
CA PHE A 40 15.37 -13.49 1.90
C PHE A 40 16.25 -12.66 0.97
N LEU A 41 17.43 -13.18 0.58
CA LEU A 41 18.30 -12.63 -0.45
C LEU A 41 17.97 -13.22 -1.82
N GLU A 42 16.68 -13.44 -2.09
CA GLU A 42 16.21 -13.51 -3.47
C GLU A 42 16.74 -12.25 -4.17
N THR A 43 17.58 -12.43 -5.20
CA THR A 43 18.25 -11.34 -5.93
C THR A 43 17.28 -10.21 -6.07
N VAL A 44 17.45 -9.19 -5.25
CA VAL A 44 16.64 -8.01 -5.34
C VAL A 44 16.91 -7.53 -6.76
N PRO A 45 15.95 -7.49 -7.69
CA PRO A 45 16.03 -6.44 -8.68
C PRO A 45 15.99 -5.19 -7.80
N THR A 46 17.19 -4.64 -7.52
CA THR A 46 17.49 -3.39 -6.81
C THR A 46 16.28 -2.81 -6.14
N PRO A 47 16.17 -2.78 -4.80
CA PRO A 47 14.89 -2.64 -4.09
C PRO A 47 13.93 -1.83 -4.94
N VAL A 48 13.05 -2.53 -5.65
CA VAL A 48 11.75 -1.98 -5.86
C VAL A 48 11.12 -2.19 -4.47
N SER A 49 11.58 -1.52 -3.39
CA SER A 49 11.07 -0.18 -3.15
C SER A 49 10.15 0.15 -4.31
N THR A 50 8.90 -0.28 -4.21
CA THR A 50 7.81 0.46 -4.80
C THR A 50 7.77 1.85 -4.13
N ALA A 51 8.90 2.57 -4.03
CA ALA A 51 9.07 3.69 -4.91
C ALA A 51 8.46 3.30 -6.27
N TYR A 52 7.17 3.59 -6.39
CA TYR A 52 6.61 4.06 -7.63
C TYR A 52 7.51 5.23 -8.07
N SER A 53 8.69 4.90 -8.59
CA SER A 53 9.79 5.80 -8.94
C SER A 53 9.55 6.34 -10.34
N LEU A 54 8.31 6.78 -10.58
CA LEU A 54 7.96 7.70 -11.65
C LEU A 54 7.00 8.78 -11.12
N ALA A 55 7.21 9.17 -9.86
CA ALA A 55 6.60 10.36 -9.27
C ALA A 55 7.63 11.17 -8.47
N SER A 56 8.66 11.64 -9.19
CA SER A 56 9.63 12.66 -8.76
C SER A 56 10.50 12.26 -7.57
N SER A 57 11.76 11.90 -7.84
CA SER A 57 12.85 11.66 -6.86
C SER A 57 13.07 12.79 -5.84
N LYS A 58 12.30 13.88 -5.90
CA LYS A 58 12.30 15.02 -4.99
C LYS A 58 11.32 14.87 -3.82
N HIS A 59 10.35 13.97 -3.86
CA HIS A 59 9.30 13.89 -2.82
C HIS A 59 9.42 12.61 -1.97
N GLN A 60 9.48 12.79 -0.65
CA GLN A 60 9.59 11.72 0.33
C GLN A 60 8.34 11.66 1.20
N LEU A 61 7.75 10.47 1.30
CA LEU A 61 6.62 10.20 2.17
C LEU A 61 7.12 9.81 3.58
N MET A 62 6.70 10.56 4.59
CA MET A 62 7.07 10.38 5.99
C MET A 62 5.84 10.01 6.83
N VAL A 63 6.03 9.32 7.96
CA VAL A 63 4.96 9.00 8.90
C VAL A 63 4.93 10.03 10.03
N SER A 64 3.76 10.59 10.33
CA SER A 64 3.59 11.47 11.49
C SER A 64 3.59 10.67 12.80
N THR A 65 4.37 11.16 13.75
CA THR A 65 4.43 10.68 15.14
C THR A 65 3.50 11.47 16.07
N ASP A 66 2.72 12.42 15.54
CA ASP A 66 1.83 13.25 16.35
C ASP A 66 0.81 12.39 17.10
N LYS A 67 0.69 12.63 18.41
CA LYS A 67 -0.28 11.98 19.29
C LYS A 67 -1.31 12.98 19.81
N THR A 68 -2.48 12.46 20.16
CA THR A 68 -3.51 13.17 20.95
C THR A 68 -3.06 13.31 22.39
N ALA A 69 -3.69 14.21 23.15
CA ALA A 69 -3.44 14.32 24.59
C ALA A 69 -3.64 12.99 25.33
N LYS A 70 -4.47 12.09 24.76
CA LYS A 70 -4.72 10.73 25.25
C LYS A 70 -3.70 9.69 24.75
N GLY A 71 -2.57 10.10 24.16
CA GLY A 71 -1.51 9.20 23.68
C GLY A 71 -1.78 8.45 22.37
N LYS A 72 -3.01 8.49 21.83
CA LYS A 72 -3.36 7.84 20.54
C LYS A 72 -2.79 8.62 19.35
N PHE A 73 -2.29 7.93 18.33
CA PHE A 73 -1.80 8.56 17.11
C PHE A 73 -2.88 9.38 16.39
N LYS A 74 -2.52 10.56 15.89
CA LYS A 74 -3.42 11.43 15.13
C LYS A 74 -3.41 11.02 13.67
N PHE A 75 -4.58 10.69 13.14
CA PHE A 75 -4.81 10.52 11.71
C PHE A 75 -5.38 11.81 11.13
N ARG A 76 -4.95 12.17 9.92
CA ARG A 76 -5.40 13.37 9.21
C ARG A 76 -6.07 12.98 7.90
N VAL A 77 -6.95 13.85 7.43
CA VAL A 77 -7.66 13.63 6.17
C VAL A 77 -6.67 13.70 5.01
N CYS A 78 -6.72 12.72 4.11
CA CYS A 78 -5.92 12.74 2.90
C CYS A 78 -6.45 13.80 1.93
N LYS A 79 -5.54 14.64 1.42
CA LYS A 79 -5.91 15.73 0.51
C LYS A 79 -6.55 15.22 -0.79
N VAL A 80 -5.97 14.20 -1.43
CA VAL A 80 -6.50 13.61 -2.66
C VAL A 80 -7.86 12.97 -2.43
N CYS A 81 -8.04 12.16 -1.37
CA CYS A 81 -9.36 11.60 -1.05
C CYS A 81 -10.40 12.68 -0.77
N SER A 82 -9.99 13.80 -0.15
CA SER A 82 -10.89 14.92 0.12
C SER A 82 -11.33 15.64 -1.16
N VAL A 83 -10.46 15.76 -2.16
CA VAL A 83 -10.76 16.40 -3.45
C VAL A 83 -11.58 15.46 -4.33
N LEU A 84 -11.17 14.19 -4.47
CA LEU A 84 -11.88 13.19 -5.28
C LEU A 84 -13.28 12.86 -4.74
N ARG A 85 -13.56 13.15 -3.46
CA ARG A 85 -14.93 13.10 -2.93
C ARG A 85 -15.88 14.04 -3.70
N GLY A 86 -15.40 15.19 -4.15
CA GLY A 86 -16.20 16.15 -4.92
C GLY A 86 -16.37 15.78 -6.39
N ALA A 87 -15.45 14.97 -6.94
CA ALA A 87 -15.44 14.58 -8.35
C ALA A 87 -16.09 13.21 -8.62
N GLY A 88 -16.21 12.35 -7.60
CA GLY A 88 -16.93 11.07 -7.71
C GLY A 88 -18.42 11.24 -7.50
N SER A 89 -19.22 10.48 -8.26
CA SER A 89 -20.69 10.49 -8.36
C SER A 89 -21.45 11.17 -7.21
N PRO A 90 -22.37 12.13 -7.51
CA PRO A 90 -23.27 12.70 -6.52
C PRO A 90 -23.92 11.60 -5.69
N GLY A 91 -23.68 11.56 -4.37
CA GLY A 91 -24.23 10.54 -3.47
C GLY A 91 -23.22 9.55 -2.87
N SER A 92 -21.94 9.61 -3.24
CA SER A 92 -20.89 8.86 -2.52
C SER A 92 -20.66 9.44 -1.12
N ASN A 93 -21.44 8.99 -0.13
CA ASN A 93 -21.29 9.34 1.29
C ASN A 93 -20.04 8.71 1.96
N ARG A 94 -19.08 8.20 1.17
CA ARG A 94 -17.90 7.53 1.74
C ARG A 94 -17.00 8.59 2.40
N PRO A 95 -16.64 8.42 3.69
CA PRO A 95 -15.78 9.38 4.37
C PRO A 95 -14.43 9.45 3.66
N PRO A 96 -13.81 10.65 3.60
CA PRO A 96 -12.50 10.79 2.97
C PRO A 96 -11.48 9.96 3.73
N GLY A 97 -10.61 9.29 2.98
CA GLY A 97 -9.56 8.47 3.55
C GLY A 97 -8.71 9.25 4.56
N THR A 98 -8.44 8.67 5.72
CA THR A 98 -7.49 9.22 6.69
C THR A 98 -6.15 8.51 6.60
N THR A 99 -5.07 9.23 6.94
CA THR A 99 -3.69 8.77 6.85
C THR A 99 -2.82 9.45 7.91
N ARG A 100 -1.72 8.80 8.28
CA ARG A 100 -0.63 9.40 9.06
C ARG A 100 0.55 9.82 8.20
N HIS A 101 0.53 9.48 6.92
CA HIS A 101 1.61 9.75 6.00
C HIS A 101 1.48 11.16 5.42
N TYR A 102 2.61 11.86 5.32
CA TYR A 102 2.70 13.20 4.75
C TYR A 102 3.92 13.34 3.85
N CYS A 103 3.85 14.20 2.84
CA CYS A 103 5.01 14.50 1.99
C CYS A 103 5.87 15.58 2.67
N LYS A 104 7.15 15.30 2.93
CA LYS A 104 8.06 16.25 3.60
C LYS A 104 8.25 17.53 2.76
N GLN A 105 8.42 17.39 1.45
CA GLN A 105 8.76 18.49 0.55
C GLN A 105 7.55 19.33 0.13
N CYS A 106 6.34 18.77 0.19
CA CYS A 106 5.10 19.55 -0.01
C CYS A 106 4.51 20.08 1.29
N SER A 107 5.12 19.79 2.43
CA SER A 107 4.73 20.38 3.70
C SER A 107 5.36 21.76 3.81
N THR A 108 4.55 22.76 4.10
CA THR A 108 5.02 24.14 4.32
C THR A 108 4.88 24.52 5.79
N ASP A 109 5.37 25.71 6.13
CA ASP A 109 5.14 26.40 7.41
C ASP A 109 3.65 26.45 7.80
N ARG A 110 2.76 26.57 6.81
CA ARG A 110 1.30 26.56 6.98
C ARG A 110 0.71 25.19 7.33
N GLY A 111 1.47 24.11 7.17
CA GLY A 111 1.04 22.78 7.58
C GLY A 111 1.58 21.64 6.72
N ARG A 112 1.44 20.42 7.25
CA ARG A 112 1.88 19.19 6.60
C ARG A 112 0.87 18.70 5.57
N LEU A 113 1.33 18.26 4.40
CA LEU A 113 0.47 17.71 3.35
C LEU A 113 0.29 16.19 3.53
N PHE A 114 -0.90 15.78 3.97
CA PHE A 114 -1.21 14.36 4.23
C PHE A 114 -1.76 13.63 3.00
N LEU A 115 -1.12 12.51 2.65
CA LEU A 115 -1.42 11.68 1.47
C LEU A 115 -1.47 10.20 1.87
N CYS A 116 -2.40 9.41 1.32
CA CYS A 116 -2.42 7.97 1.54
C CYS A 116 -1.28 7.28 0.77
N SER A 117 -0.53 6.40 1.43
CA SER A 117 0.46 5.51 0.81
C SER A 117 -0.20 4.34 0.08
N THR A 118 -1.31 3.84 0.60
CA THR A 118 -2.04 2.71 0.01
C THR A 118 -2.67 3.11 -1.32
N ALA A 119 -2.60 2.21 -2.29
CA ALA A 119 -3.33 2.34 -3.55
C ALA A 119 -4.84 2.22 -3.27
N ARG A 120 -5.58 3.30 -3.54
CA ARG A 120 -7.03 3.41 -3.21
C ARG A 120 -7.89 3.81 -4.40
N HIS A 121 -7.25 4.28 -5.46
CA HIS A 121 -7.92 4.84 -6.63
C HIS A 121 -7.41 4.11 -7.87
N VAL A 122 -8.28 3.94 -8.85
CA VAL A 122 -7.90 3.39 -10.15
C VAL A 122 -7.60 4.55 -11.09
N SER A 123 -6.49 4.43 -11.80
CA SER A 123 -5.97 5.42 -12.71
C SER A 123 -5.38 4.69 -13.90
N ASP A 124 -5.91 4.92 -15.10
CA ASP A 124 -5.46 4.28 -16.34
C ASP A 124 -5.42 2.74 -16.19
N GLY A 125 -6.45 2.18 -15.54
CA GLY A 125 -6.58 0.74 -15.27
C GLY A 125 -5.77 0.21 -14.08
N ASN A 126 -4.86 1.00 -13.52
CA ASN A 126 -3.99 0.57 -12.41
C ASN A 126 -4.39 1.18 -11.07
N PHE A 127 -4.24 0.41 -9.99
CA PHE A 127 -4.39 0.93 -8.64
C PHE A 127 -3.22 1.85 -8.29
N VAL A 128 -3.53 3.11 -7.98
CA VAL A 128 -2.55 4.13 -7.64
C VAL A 128 -2.78 4.69 -6.25
N SER A 129 -1.68 5.04 -5.58
CA SER A 129 -1.70 5.72 -4.30
C SER A 129 -2.08 7.19 -4.46
N CYS A 130 -2.66 7.76 -3.41
CA CYS A 130 -2.91 9.20 -3.37
C CYS A 130 -1.62 10.02 -3.48
N PHE A 131 -0.49 9.48 -3.00
CA PHE A 131 0.82 10.10 -3.18
C PHE A 131 1.18 10.24 -4.67
N ASN A 132 1.03 9.17 -5.45
CA ASN A 132 1.33 9.20 -6.88
C ASN A 132 0.36 10.10 -7.65
N ILE A 133 -0.94 10.07 -7.32
CA ILE A 133 -1.92 10.97 -7.95
C ILE A 133 -1.50 12.44 -7.75
N TRP A 134 -1.14 12.81 -6.52
CA TRP A 134 -0.76 14.18 -6.21
C TRP A 134 0.49 14.65 -6.98
N HIS A 135 1.51 13.80 -7.06
CA HIS A 135 2.79 14.18 -7.65
C HIS A 135 2.85 13.99 -9.17
N SER A 136 2.32 12.88 -9.69
CA SER A 136 2.37 12.58 -11.13
C SER A 136 1.23 13.24 -11.89
N LYS A 137 -0.02 13.11 -11.41
CA LYS A 137 -1.20 13.60 -12.13
C LYS A 137 -1.49 15.07 -11.86
N TRP A 138 -1.41 15.49 -10.60
CA TRP A 138 -1.79 16.86 -10.22
C TRP A 138 -0.62 17.83 -10.13
N LYS A 139 0.61 17.36 -10.42
CA LYS A 139 1.86 18.15 -10.42
C LYS A 139 1.95 19.10 -9.21
N ASN A 140 1.76 18.58 -8.00
CA ASN A 140 1.83 19.35 -6.74
C ASN A 140 0.78 20.46 -6.52
N ARG A 141 -0.20 20.66 -7.42
CA ARG A 141 -1.43 21.47 -7.31
C ARG A 141 -1.86 22.05 -8.66
N ASP A 142 -0.94 22.10 -9.62
CA ASP A 142 -1.12 22.84 -10.87
C ASP A 142 -2.25 22.27 -11.75
N GLN A 143 -2.66 21.03 -11.51
CA GLN A 143 -3.71 20.33 -12.27
C GLN A 143 -4.70 19.65 -11.31
N LEU A 144 -5.35 20.44 -10.45
CA LEU A 144 -6.48 19.95 -9.65
C LEU A 144 -7.73 19.74 -10.53
N PRO A 145 -8.50 18.66 -10.34
CA PRO A 145 -9.82 18.49 -10.96
C PRO A 145 -10.85 19.49 -10.44
#